data_AF-A0A540V8E2-F1
#
_entry.id   AF-A0A540V8E2-F1
#
_cell.length_a   1.000
_cell.length_b   1.000
_cell.length_c   1.000
_cell.angle_alpha   90.00
_cell.angle_beta   90.00
_cell.angle_gamma   90.00
#
_symmetry.space_group_name_H-M   'P 1'
#
loop_
_entity.id
_entity.type
_entity.pdbx_description
1 polymer ?
#
loop_
_entity_poly.entity_id
_entity_poly.type
_entity_poly.pdbx_seq_one_letter_code
_entity_poly.pdbx_strand_id
1 'polypeptide(L)'
;MNWDIEAPNVVTEARFRELVESGYSAEILCQESAHKKGPSYYGVWIMRVVSDDGVEKLLVTARTRTTYNDIKIREFKTISGVVSFFIGLGFAHVDLPLEAGTSRSHKLAPSDKDAGS
;
A
#
# COMPACT_ATOMS: atom_id res chain seq x y z
N MET A 1 -13.80 31.71 -3.67
CA MET A 1 -14.16 30.30 -3.94
C MET A 1 -12.86 29.52 -3.91
N ASN A 2 -12.67 28.72 -2.86
CA ASN A 2 -11.48 27.91 -2.69
C ASN A 2 -11.51 26.83 -3.76
N TRP A 3 -10.60 26.92 -4.73
CA TRP A 3 -10.36 25.84 -5.69
C TRP A 3 -9.44 24.83 -5.02
N ASP A 4 -9.94 24.18 -3.97
CA ASP A 4 -9.32 22.96 -3.45
C ASP A 4 -9.52 21.88 -4.52
N ILE A 5 -8.65 21.91 -5.52
CA ILE A 5 -8.41 20.76 -6.36
C ILE A 5 -7.87 19.73 -5.38
N GLU A 6 -8.74 18.84 -4.89
CA GLU A 6 -8.35 17.68 -4.08
C GLU A 6 -7.18 17.04 -4.83
N ALA A 7 -5.98 17.14 -4.25
CA ALA A 7 -4.80 16.52 -4.82
C ALA A 7 -5.16 15.05 -5.08
N PRO A 8 -4.76 14.46 -6.22
CA PRO A 8 -5.14 13.10 -6.55
C PRO A 8 -4.82 12.21 -5.35
N ASN A 9 -5.80 11.42 -4.88
CA ASN A 9 -5.74 10.58 -3.69
C ASN A 9 -4.76 9.39 -3.89
N VAL A 10 -3.51 9.71 -4.16
CA VAL A 10 -2.42 8.81 -4.53
C VAL A 10 -1.13 9.23 -3.85
N VAL A 11 -0.26 8.25 -3.59
CA VAL A 11 1.03 8.46 -2.94
C VAL A 11 2.12 7.61 -3.61
N THR A 12 3.33 8.17 -3.67
CA THR A 12 4.53 7.41 -4.02
C THR A 12 4.92 6.48 -2.86
N GLU A 13 5.82 5.52 -3.10
CA GLU A 13 6.32 4.63 -2.03
C GLU A 13 6.94 5.41 -0.86
N ALA A 14 7.72 6.46 -1.13
CA ALA A 14 8.33 7.27 -0.07
C ALA A 14 7.26 7.87 0.85
N ARG A 15 6.23 8.49 0.27
CA ARG A 15 5.14 9.08 1.05
C ARG A 15 4.25 8.01 1.70
N PHE A 16 4.08 6.86 1.07
CA PHE A 16 3.37 5.72 1.65
C PHE A 16 4.05 5.27 2.94
N ARG A 17 5.38 5.10 2.92
CA ARG A 17 6.16 4.72 4.12
C ARG A 17 6.00 5.74 5.24
N GLU A 18 6.21 7.02 4.94
CA GLU A 18 6.07 8.11 5.93
C GLU A 18 4.68 8.11 6.61
N LEU A 19 3.61 7.87 5.85
CA LEU A 19 2.25 7.85 6.39
C LEU A 19 2.01 6.63 7.28
N VAL A 20 2.52 5.46 6.89
CA VAL A 20 2.43 4.24 7.71
C VAL A 20 3.20 4.43 9.03
N GLU A 21 4.40 5.01 8.98
CA GLU A 21 5.19 5.35 10.16
C GLU A 21 4.48 6.38 11.05
N SER A 22 3.71 7.31 10.46
CA SER A 22 2.89 8.27 11.20
C SER A 22 1.56 7.69 11.71
N GLY A 23 1.38 6.36 11.67
CA GLY A 23 0.22 5.67 12.24
C GLY A 23 -0.95 5.41 11.27
N TYR A 24 -0.82 5.71 9.98
CA TYR A 24 -1.82 5.29 8.99
C TYR A 24 -1.78 3.77 8.82
N SER A 25 -2.92 3.19 8.48
CA SER A 25 -2.98 1.76 8.17
C SER A 25 -2.61 1.51 6.71
N ALA A 26 -1.79 0.49 6.47
CA ALA A 26 -1.52 -0.04 5.13
C ALA A 26 -2.56 -1.13 4.79
N GLU A 27 -3.39 -0.87 3.80
CA GLU A 27 -4.41 -1.81 3.33
C GLU A 27 -3.99 -2.49 2.03
N ILE A 28 -4.08 -3.82 2.00
CA ILE A 28 -3.88 -4.66 0.83
C ILE A 28 -5.24 -4.99 0.25
N LEU A 29 -5.45 -4.73 -1.05
CA LEU A 29 -6.67 -5.10 -1.77
C LEU A 29 -6.33 -6.14 -2.83
N CYS A 30 -7.06 -7.26 -2.82
CA CYS A 30 -6.94 -8.29 -3.85
C CYS A 30 -7.88 -7.96 -5.03
N GLN A 31 -7.30 -7.63 -6.18
CA GLN A 31 -8.02 -7.34 -7.42
C GLN A 31 -8.29 -8.61 -8.24
N GLU A 32 -7.33 -9.53 -8.25
CA GLU A 32 -7.46 -10.84 -8.90
C GLU A 32 -7.02 -11.93 -7.93
N SER A 33 -7.86 -12.96 -7.77
CA SER A 33 -7.65 -14.07 -6.84
C SER A 33 -6.31 -14.77 -7.07
N ALA A 34 -5.71 -15.19 -5.96
CA ALA A 34 -4.45 -15.92 -5.99
C ALA A 34 -4.63 -17.27 -6.71
N HIS A 35 -3.74 -17.55 -7.66
CA HIS A 35 -3.69 -18.80 -8.39
C HIS A 35 -2.25 -19.33 -8.43
N LYS A 36 -2.11 -20.65 -8.37
CA LYS A 36 -0.81 -21.30 -8.38
C LYS A 36 -0.24 -21.32 -9.79
N LYS A 37 1.03 -20.93 -9.94
CA LYS A 37 1.80 -21.04 -11.19
C LYS A 37 3.21 -21.51 -10.85
N GLY A 38 3.49 -22.78 -11.14
CA GLY A 38 4.73 -23.44 -10.72
C GLY A 38 4.85 -23.52 -9.19
N PRO A 39 5.99 -23.11 -8.60
CA PRO A 39 6.18 -23.12 -7.15
C PRO A 39 5.60 -21.89 -6.43
N SER A 40 5.04 -20.92 -7.17
CA SER A 40 4.60 -19.64 -6.61
C SER A 40 3.10 -19.41 -6.81
N TYR A 41 2.58 -18.42 -6.10
CA TYR A 41 1.22 -17.91 -6.25
C TYR A 41 1.25 -16.51 -6.86
N TYR A 42 0.42 -16.34 -7.89
CA TYR A 42 0.22 -15.11 -8.62
C TYR A 42 -1.19 -14.61 -8.39
N GLY A 43 -1.39 -13.32 -8.54
CA GLY A 43 -2.66 -12.63 -8.38
C GLY A 43 -2.43 -11.17 -8.71
N VAL A 44 -3.35 -10.30 -8.32
CA VAL A 44 -3.14 -8.86 -8.44
C VAL A 44 -3.52 -8.21 -7.14
N TRP A 45 -2.54 -7.56 -6.52
CA TRP A 45 -2.75 -6.77 -5.32
C TRP A 45 -2.38 -5.31 -5.58
N ILE A 46 -3.20 -4.42 -5.05
CA ILE A 46 -2.89 -3.00 -4.95
C ILE A 46 -2.88 -2.62 -3.47
N MET A 47 -2.32 -1.46 -3.17
CA MET A 47 -2.21 -0.99 -1.79
C MET A 47 -2.69 0.44 -1.66
N ARG A 48 -3.23 0.77 -0.49
CA ARG A 48 -3.53 2.15 -0.09
C ARG A 48 -3.14 2.36 1.36
N VAL A 49 -2.88 3.60 1.73
CA VAL A 49 -2.88 4.02 3.13
C VAL A 49 -4.24 4.58 3.50
N VAL A 50 -4.68 4.33 4.73
CA VAL A 50 -5.94 4.82 5.28
C VAL A 50 -5.67 5.53 6.61
N SER A 51 -6.10 6.79 6.74
CA SER A 51 -6.04 7.51 8.03
C SER A 51 -7.09 6.98 9.01
N ASP A 52 -6.95 7.32 10.28
CA ASP A 52 -7.97 7.01 11.29
C ASP A 52 -9.32 7.74 10.98
N ASP A 53 -9.27 8.84 10.23
CA ASP A 53 -10.45 9.56 9.72
C ASP A 53 -11.03 8.97 8.42
N GLY A 54 -10.46 7.87 7.92
CA GLY A 54 -10.93 7.20 6.69
C GLY A 54 -10.43 7.81 5.38
N VAL A 55 -9.43 8.70 5.40
CA VAL A 55 -8.84 9.27 4.18
C VAL A 55 -7.92 8.25 3.53
N GLU A 56 -8.23 7.89 2.29
CA GLU A 56 -7.53 6.85 1.54
C GLU A 56 -6.59 7.44 0.49
N LYS A 57 -5.39 6.87 0.36
CA LYS A 57 -4.45 7.23 -0.73
C LYS A 57 -3.83 6.01 -1.35
N LEU A 58 -4.03 5.83 -2.66
CA LEU A 58 -3.54 4.68 -3.42
C LEU A 58 -2.05 4.75 -3.69
N LEU A 59 -1.35 3.62 -3.54
CA LEU A 59 0.05 3.51 -3.90
C LEU A 59 0.21 3.50 -5.42
N VAL A 60 1.04 4.43 -5.91
CA VAL A 60 1.37 4.55 -7.33
C VAL A 60 2.85 4.33 -7.56
N THR A 61 3.20 3.83 -8.74
CA THR A 61 4.58 3.88 -9.21
C THR A 61 4.93 5.34 -9.50
N ALA A 62 6.05 5.83 -8.99
CA ALA A 62 6.55 7.13 -9.44
C ALA A 62 6.77 7.08 -10.96
N ARG A 63 6.12 7.95 -11.73
CA ARG A 63 6.47 8.17 -13.14
C ARG A 63 7.06 9.57 -13.35
N THR A 64 8.01 9.57 -14.28
CA THR A 64 9.07 10.52 -14.57
C THR A 64 8.61 11.94 -14.86
N ARG A 65 9.51 12.87 -14.56
CA ARG A 65 9.46 14.35 -14.61
C ARG A 65 9.14 14.98 -15.99
N THR A 66 8.38 14.35 -16.88
CA THR A 66 8.20 14.84 -18.27
C THR A 66 6.77 14.88 -18.79
N THR A 67 5.78 14.27 -18.12
CA THR A 67 4.37 14.42 -18.51
C THR A 67 3.47 14.19 -17.29
N TYR A 68 2.67 15.19 -16.94
CA TYR A 68 1.76 15.24 -15.78
C TYR A 68 0.62 14.19 -15.81
N ASN A 69 0.63 13.24 -16.76
CA ASN A 69 -0.54 12.48 -17.17
C ASN A 69 -0.43 10.95 -16.98
N ASP A 70 0.56 10.48 -16.22
CA ASP A 70 0.95 9.07 -16.22
C ASP A 70 1.00 8.42 -14.82
N ILE A 71 0.13 8.87 -13.92
CA ILE A 71 -0.08 8.21 -12.63
C ILE A 71 -0.51 6.76 -12.90
N LYS A 72 0.32 5.80 -12.47
CA LYS A 72 0.05 4.35 -12.60
C LYS A 72 -0.06 3.75 -11.22
N ILE A 73 -1.20 3.13 -10.92
CA ILE A 73 -1.39 2.35 -9.69
C ILE A 73 -0.34 1.25 -9.67
N ARG A 74 0.31 1.07 -8.52
CA ARG A 74 1.28 0.01 -8.35
C ARG A 74 0.57 -1.31 -8.10
N GLU A 75 0.73 -2.23 -9.04
CA GLU A 75 0.26 -3.60 -8.92
C GLU A 75 1.39 -4.52 -8.49
N PHE A 76 1.08 -5.44 -7.58
CA PHE A 76 1.93 -6.55 -7.20
C PHE A 76 1.34 -7.82 -7.79
N LYS A 77 2.15 -8.57 -8.54
CA LYS A 77 1.69 -9.75 -9.29
C LYS A 77 1.99 -11.09 -8.60
N THR A 78 2.69 -11.06 -7.48
CA THR A 78 3.09 -12.25 -6.72
C THR A 78 2.92 -12.02 -5.24
N ILE A 79 2.60 -13.09 -4.49
CA ILE A 79 2.60 -13.04 -3.01
C ILE A 79 3.97 -12.58 -2.50
N SER A 80 5.06 -13.08 -3.08
CA SER A 80 6.43 -12.69 -2.72
C SER A 80 6.69 -11.19 -2.90
N GLY A 81 6.09 -10.56 -3.91
CA GLY A 81 6.23 -9.13 -4.14
C GLY A 81 5.53 -8.30 -3.06
N VAL A 82 4.36 -8.75 -2.62
CA VAL A 82 3.63 -8.10 -1.51
C VAL A 82 4.40 -8.25 -0.20
N VAL A 83 4.81 -9.48 0.12
CA VAL A 83 5.56 -9.77 1.36
C VAL A 83 6.87 -8.99 1.40
N SER A 84 7.65 -8.97 0.31
CA SER A 84 8.90 -8.19 0.22
C SER A 84 8.67 -6.70 0.46
N PHE A 85 7.57 -6.15 -0.05
CA PHE A 85 7.23 -4.75 0.16
C PHE A 85 6.91 -4.44 1.63
N PHE A 86 6.11 -5.28 2.28
CA PHE A 86 5.75 -5.12 3.70
C PHE A 86 6.95 -5.27 4.63
N ILE A 87 7.87 -6.20 4.33
CA ILE A 87 9.16 -6.29 5.03
C ILE A 87 9.93 -4.98 4.90
N GLY A 88 9.96 -4.39 3.70
CA GLY A 88 10.60 -3.08 3.45
C GLY A 88 9.90 -1.88 4.09
N LEU A 89 8.70 -2.05 4.64
CA LEU A 89 7.99 -1.06 5.46
C LEU A 89 8.18 -1.30 6.97
N GLY A 90 8.81 -2.40 7.38
CA GLY A 90 9.03 -2.74 8.78
C GLY A 90 7.95 -3.62 9.42
N PHE A 91 7.02 -4.20 8.65
CA PHE A 91 6.04 -5.14 9.20
C PHE A 91 6.68 -6.49 9.51
N ALA A 92 6.38 -7.03 10.70
CA ALA A 92 6.81 -8.37 11.11
C ALA A 92 5.89 -9.49 10.57
N HIS A 93 4.63 -9.16 10.28
CA HIS A 93 3.61 -10.10 9.78
C HIS A 93 2.77 -9.44 8.69
N VAL A 94 2.21 -10.27 7.81
CA VAL A 94 1.34 -9.84 6.72
C VAL A 94 0.16 -10.81 6.63
N ASP A 95 -1.05 -10.31 6.79
CA ASP A 95 -2.29 -11.01 6.45
C ASP A 95 -2.69 -10.64 5.01
N LEU A 96 -2.54 -11.60 4.10
CA LEU A 96 -2.69 -11.36 2.68
C LEU A 96 -4.07 -11.82 2.18
N PRO A 97 -4.93 -10.93 1.65
CA PRO A 97 -6.19 -11.34 1.03
C PRO A 97 -5.90 -12.13 -0.25
N LEU A 98 -6.49 -13.33 -0.38
CA LEU A 98 -6.26 -14.23 -1.52
C LEU A 98 -7.43 -14.30 -2.50
N GLU A 99 -8.59 -13.77 -2.13
CA GLU A 99 -9.80 -13.77 -2.93
C GLU A 99 -10.09 -12.37 -3.48
N ALA A 100 -10.39 -12.27 -4.78
CA ALA A 100 -10.72 -11.01 -5.43
C ALA A 100 -11.87 -10.29 -4.69
N GLY A 101 -11.72 -8.97 -4.51
CA GLY A 101 -12.67 -8.13 -3.79
C GLY A 101 -12.48 -8.12 -2.27
N THR A 102 -11.58 -8.95 -1.71
CA THR A 102 -11.25 -8.91 -0.28
C THR A 102 -10.07 -7.99 0.02
N SER A 103 -10.05 -7.43 1.24
CA SER A 103 -8.95 -6.58 1.71
C SER A 103 -8.50 -6.93 3.13
N ARG A 104 -7.30 -6.50 3.50
CA ARG A 104 -6.75 -6.59 4.86
C ARG A 104 -5.96 -5.35 5.22
N SER A 105 -6.24 -4.82 6.41
CA SER A 105 -5.60 -3.62 6.95
C SER A 105 -4.51 -4.00 7.95
N HIS A 106 -3.38 -3.29 7.89
CA HIS A 106 -2.22 -3.51 8.75
C HIS A 106 -1.78 -2.19 9.37
N LYS A 107 -1.67 -2.16 10.69
CA LYS A 107 -1.10 -1.03 11.42
C LYS A 107 0.33 -1.39 11.84
N LEU A 108 1.27 -0.50 11.57
CA LEU A 108 2.65 -0.72 12.00
C LEU A 108 2.69 -0.68 13.52
N ALA A 109 3.35 -1.66 14.14
CA ALA A 109 3.53 -1.63 15.60
C ALA A 109 4.38 -0.41 15.98
N PRO A 110 4.07 0.28 17.09
CA PRO A 110 4.91 1.36 17.58
C PRO A 110 6.31 0.82 17.80
N SER A 111 7.32 1.56 17.32
CA SER A 111 8.71 1.17 17.56
C SER A 111 9.03 1.35 19.05
N ASP A 112 9.79 0.43 19.65
CA ASP A 112 10.19 0.53 21.07
C ASP A 112 10.97 1.84 21.40
N LYS A 113 11.38 2.61 20.38
CA LYS A 113 12.01 3.92 20.56
C LYS A 113 11.07 5.02 21.02
N ASP A 114 9.75 4.87 20.85
CA ASP A 114 8.74 5.85 21.29
C ASP A 114 8.15 5.51 22.67
N ALA A 115 8.46 4.34 23.24
CA ALA A 115 7.94 3.90 24.53
C ALA A 115 8.74 4.41 25.75
N GLY A 116 9.78 5.22 25.51
CA GLY A 116 10.63 5.75 26.56
C GLY A 116 11.13 7.16 26.23
N SER A 117 10.27 8.16 26.41
CA SER A 117 10.69 9.55 26.57
C SER A 117 9.84 10.28 27.59
#